data_AF-A0A9P1IHU6-F1
#
_entry.id   AF-A0A9P1IHU6-F1
#
_cell.length_a   1.000
_cell.length_b   1.000
_cell.length_c   1.000
_cell.angle_alpha   90.00
_cell.angle_beta   90.00
_cell.angle_gamma   90.00
#
_symmetry.space_group_name_H-M   'P 1'
#
loop_
_entity.id
_entity.type
_entity.pdbx_description
1 polymer ?
#
loop_
_entity_poly.entity_id
_entity_poly.type
_entity_poly.pdbx_seq_one_letter_code
_entity_poly.pdbx_strand_id
1 'polypeptide(L)'
;MILYSDQGVYTVIPPTICGLEVKIFAICLLLLDTFGFLTFWCNSNGVLAYIFAVLMILNLGPLGFVLVYWKQKFPAIFMHFMETLLYLILVAIVFAFVEFDVHVCPHNRCQRISEMLEIYGEKINYGWFYTFCIFTVITHCSMLLCSWKLMKFAAAKTELRKISRDMERRRLNDIL
;
A
#
# COMPACT_ATOMS: atom_id res chain seq x y z
N MET A 1 7.35 -19.45 8.36
CA MET A 1 7.87 -20.78 8.70
C MET A 1 7.70 -20.95 10.20
N ILE A 2 7.07 -22.04 10.65
CA ILE A 2 6.89 -22.33 12.08
C ILE A 2 8.09 -23.19 12.50
N LEU A 3 8.84 -22.75 13.50
CA LEU A 3 9.91 -23.52 14.11
C LEU A 3 9.37 -24.23 15.35
N TYR A 4 9.71 -25.51 15.47
CA TYR A 4 9.56 -26.25 16.70
C TYR A 4 10.87 -26.13 17.49
N SER A 5 10.81 -25.58 18.69
CA SER A 5 11.92 -25.60 19.65
C SER A 5 12.01 -26.97 20.29
N ASP A 6 13.23 -27.45 20.56
CA ASP A 6 13.50 -28.67 21.34
C ASP A 6 12.85 -28.63 22.74
N GLN A 7 12.45 -27.45 23.22
CA GLN A 7 11.70 -27.24 24.46
C GLN A 7 10.17 -27.40 24.31
N GLY A 8 9.69 -27.86 23.16
CA GLY A 8 8.25 -28.06 22.89
C GLY A 8 7.48 -26.78 22.55
N VAL A 9 8.18 -25.68 22.27
CA VAL A 9 7.56 -24.37 21.96
C VAL A 9 7.58 -24.12 20.46
N TYR A 10 6.39 -23.94 19.87
CA TYR A 10 6.30 -23.48 18.49
C TYR A 10 6.51 -21.96 18.42
N THR A 11 7.31 -21.49 17.47
CA THR A 11 7.52 -20.05 17.21
C THR A 11 7.34 -19.74 15.73
N VAL A 12 6.75 -18.59 15.43
CA VAL A 12 6.60 -18.13 14.03
C VAL A 12 7.74 -17.16 13.74
N ILE A 13 8.57 -17.47 12.74
CA ILE A 13 9.66 -16.59 12.34
C ILE A 13 9.08 -15.33 11.67
N PRO A 14 9.49 -14.11 12.08
CA PRO A 14 9.08 -12.89 11.40
C PRO A 14 9.57 -12.88 9.94
N PRO A 15 8.72 -12.46 8.98
CA PRO A 15 9.12 -12.46 7.58
C PRO A 15 10.16 -11.37 7.31
N THR A 16 11.07 -11.64 6.38
CA THR A 16 12.10 -10.70 5.91
C THR A 16 11.98 -10.42 4.40
N ILE A 17 12.46 -9.24 3.99
CA ILE A 17 12.70 -8.81 2.61
C ILE A 17 14.09 -8.16 2.59
N CYS A 18 14.98 -8.62 1.70
CA CYS A 18 16.36 -8.10 1.58
C CYS A 18 17.12 -8.07 2.93
N GLY A 19 16.91 -9.07 3.78
CA GLY A 19 17.56 -9.17 5.11
C GLY A 19 16.93 -8.30 6.20
N LEU A 20 15.97 -7.42 5.87
CA LEU A 20 15.26 -6.59 6.84
C LEU A 20 13.91 -7.21 7.23
N GLU A 21 13.49 -7.05 8.49
CA GLU A 21 12.14 -7.43 8.90
C GLU A 21 11.10 -6.66 8.08
N VAL A 22 10.09 -7.37 7.55
CA VAL A 22 9.07 -6.78 6.67
C VAL A 22 8.33 -5.63 7.34
N LYS A 23 8.15 -5.65 8.67
CA LYS A 23 7.53 -4.55 9.41
C LYS A 23 8.31 -3.24 9.28
N ILE A 24 9.65 -3.31 9.35
CA ILE A 24 10.53 -2.14 9.26
C ILE A 24 10.54 -1.67 7.82
N PHE A 25 10.68 -2.60 6.87
CA PHE A 25 10.64 -2.30 5.45
C PHE A 25 9.33 -1.60 5.03
N ALA A 26 8.18 -2.07 5.52
CA ALA A 26 6.88 -1.45 5.27
C ALA A 26 6.78 -0.03 5.85
N ILE A 27 7.31 0.20 7.06
CA ILE A 27 7.34 1.53 7.67
C ILE A 27 8.25 2.48 6.86
N CYS A 28 9.43 2.01 6.44
CA CYS A 28 10.31 2.80 5.59
C CYS A 28 9.66 3.15 4.24
N LEU A 29 8.93 2.21 3.63
CA LEU A 29 8.17 2.46 2.40
C LEU A 29 7.06 3.49 2.60
N LEU A 30 6.30 3.42 3.69
CA LEU A 30 5.26 4.41 4.00
C LEU A 30 5.84 5.82 4.16
N LEU A 31 6.97 5.94 4.85
CA LEU A 31 7.66 7.22 5.02
C LEU A 31 8.20 7.75 3.69
N LEU A 32 8.81 6.88 2.89
CA LEU A 32 9.31 7.23 1.56
C LEU A 32 8.17 7.69 0.65
N ASP A 33 7.06 6.96 0.64
CA ASP A 33 5.88 7.27 -0.16
C ASP A 33 5.30 8.63 0.24
N THR A 34 5.10 8.86 1.54
CA THR A 34 4.63 10.16 2.08
C THR A 34 5.55 11.31 1.66
N PHE A 35 6.87 11.13 1.80
CA PHE A 35 7.84 12.16 1.42
C PHE A 35 7.88 12.40 -0.09
N GLY A 36 7.80 11.34 -0.89
CA GLY A 36 7.69 11.42 -2.34
C GLY A 36 6.45 12.20 -2.75
N PHE A 37 5.29 11.86 -2.20
CA PHE A 37 4.02 12.56 -2.44
C PHE A 37 4.10 14.05 -2.11
N LEU A 38 4.66 14.42 -0.95
CA LEU A 38 4.86 15.82 -0.59
C LEU A 38 5.76 16.54 -1.60
N THR A 39 6.84 15.90 -2.06
CA THR A 39 7.75 16.46 -3.06
C THR A 39 7.05 16.67 -4.40
N PHE A 40 6.25 15.70 -4.86
CA PHE A 40 5.47 15.83 -6.08
C PHE A 40 4.43 16.94 -5.96
N TRP A 41 3.71 17.01 -4.84
CA TRP A 41 2.68 18.02 -4.60
C TRP A 41 3.25 19.44 -4.59
N CYS A 42 4.33 19.68 -3.84
CA CYS A 42 4.98 21.00 -3.76
C CYS A 42 5.53 21.51 -5.10
N ASN A 43 5.84 20.60 -6.04
CA ASN A 43 6.37 20.94 -7.37
C ASN A 43 5.30 20.85 -8.47
N SER A 44 4.04 20.62 -8.11
CA SER A 44 2.93 20.55 -9.06
C SER A 44 2.17 21.86 -9.07
N ASN A 45 1.68 22.24 -10.25
CA ASN A 45 0.84 23.41 -10.41
C ASN A 45 -0.58 22.98 -10.75
N GLY A 46 -1.55 23.77 -10.27
CA GLY A 46 -2.88 23.74 -10.85
C GLY A 46 -3.69 22.47 -10.62
N VAL A 47 -4.27 21.93 -11.69
CA VAL A 47 -5.12 20.73 -11.64
C VAL A 47 -4.35 19.49 -11.19
N LEU A 48 -3.07 19.34 -11.55
CA LEU A 48 -2.24 18.25 -11.04
C LEU A 48 -2.00 18.36 -9.53
N ALA A 49 -1.82 19.58 -9.02
CA ALA A 49 -1.70 19.80 -7.58
C ALA A 49 -3.00 19.43 -6.85
N TYR A 50 -4.17 19.68 -7.45
CA TYR A 50 -5.46 19.26 -6.90
C TYR A 50 -5.63 17.73 -6.92
N ILE A 51 -5.32 17.09 -8.05
CA ILE A 51 -5.36 15.62 -8.18
C ILE A 51 -4.41 14.99 -7.15
N PHE A 52 -3.18 15.47 -7.04
CA PHE A 52 -2.22 14.97 -6.06
C PHE A 52 -2.62 15.27 -4.62
N ALA A 53 -3.26 16.41 -4.33
CA ALA A 53 -3.79 16.69 -3.00
C ALA A 53 -4.92 15.72 -2.61
N VAL A 54 -5.85 15.42 -3.52
CA VAL A 54 -6.93 14.43 -3.29
C VAL A 54 -6.33 13.04 -3.08
N LEU A 55 -5.40 12.65 -3.95
CA LEU A 55 -4.66 11.40 -3.84
C LEU A 55 -3.83 11.32 -2.55
N MET A 56 -3.31 12.45 -2.05
CA MET A 56 -2.58 12.54 -0.78
C MET A 56 -3.51 12.41 0.42
N ILE A 57 -4.71 13.00 0.40
CA ILE A 57 -5.69 12.82 1.50
C ILE A 57 -6.08 11.35 1.62
N LEU A 58 -6.30 10.67 0.49
CA LEU A 58 -6.53 9.23 0.44
C LEU A 58 -5.32 8.43 0.95
N ASN A 59 -4.11 8.95 0.78
CA ASN A 59 -2.84 8.34 1.20
C ASN A 59 -2.31 8.84 2.57
N LEU A 60 -3.02 9.75 3.26
CA LEU A 60 -2.65 10.29 4.59
C LEU A 60 -3.26 9.51 5.77
N GLY A 61 -4.41 8.84 5.56
CA GLY A 61 -4.89 7.79 6.47
C GLY A 61 -3.78 6.80 6.91
N PRO A 62 -2.83 6.47 6.02
CA PRO A 62 -1.64 5.66 6.29
C PRO A 62 -0.59 6.08 7.30
N LEU A 63 -0.53 7.33 7.77
CA LEU A 63 0.26 7.62 8.99
C LEU A 63 -0.26 6.82 10.20
N GLY A 64 -1.57 6.55 10.23
CA GLY A 64 -2.17 5.62 11.19
C GLY A 64 -1.73 4.16 10.98
N PHE A 65 -1.38 3.76 9.75
CA PHE A 65 -0.92 2.41 9.46
C PHE A 65 0.49 2.12 9.96
N VAL A 66 1.33 3.13 10.26
CA VAL A 66 2.61 2.90 10.96
C VAL A 66 2.37 2.17 12.28
N LEU A 67 1.37 2.60 13.05
CA LEU A 67 0.95 1.93 14.30
C LEU A 67 0.35 0.54 14.04
N VAL A 68 -0.28 0.35 12.89
CA VAL A 68 -0.86 -0.95 12.47
C VAL A 68 0.23 -1.96 12.16
N TYR A 69 1.24 -1.58 11.38
CA TYR A 69 2.41 -2.40 11.06
C TYR A 69 3.21 -2.74 12.32
N TRP A 70 3.32 -1.78 13.25
CA TRP A 70 3.93 -2.02 14.55
C TRP A 70 3.17 -3.05 15.39
N LYS A 71 1.84 -2.94 15.46
CA LYS A 71 0.98 -3.86 16.24
C LYS A 71 0.71 -5.19 15.55
N GLN A 72 1.01 -5.31 14.25
CA GLN A 72 0.84 -6.53 13.43
C GLN A 72 -0.56 -7.15 13.52
N LYS A 73 -1.61 -6.32 13.59
CA LYS A 73 -3.00 -6.80 13.69
C LYS A 73 -3.53 -7.14 12.29
N PHE A 74 -3.94 -8.40 12.10
CA PHE A 74 -4.44 -8.89 10.81
C PHE A 74 -5.53 -8.00 10.16
N PRO A 75 -6.62 -7.59 10.84
CA PRO A 75 -7.68 -6.82 10.20
C PRO A 75 -7.19 -5.47 9.68
N ALA A 76 -6.25 -4.86 10.41
CA ALA A 76 -5.73 -3.55 10.05
C ALA A 76 -4.70 -3.63 8.92
N ILE A 77 -3.87 -4.68 8.87
CA ILE A 77 -2.98 -4.94 7.71
C ILE A 77 -3.83 -5.26 6.47
N PHE A 78 -4.93 -5.98 6.62
CA PHE A 78 -5.86 -6.28 5.54
C PHE A 78 -6.54 -5.01 4.99
N MET A 79 -6.99 -4.10 5.86
CA MET A 79 -7.54 -2.81 5.41
C MET A 79 -6.52 -2.03 4.58
N HIS A 80 -5.27 -1.92 5.06
CA HIS A 80 -4.21 -1.28 4.30
C HIS A 80 -3.94 -1.97 2.95
N PHE A 81 -3.97 -3.31 2.90
CA PHE A 81 -3.83 -4.06 1.65
C PHE A 81 -4.91 -3.68 0.63
N MET A 82 -6.18 -3.63 1.06
CA MET A 82 -7.30 -3.27 0.18
C MET A 82 -7.21 -1.81 -0.28
N GLU A 83 -6.80 -0.91 0.61
CA GLU A 83 -6.57 0.50 0.31
C GLU A 83 -5.45 0.69 -0.72
N THR A 84 -4.32 0.00 -0.53
CA THR A 84 -3.19 0.02 -1.47
C THR A 84 -3.61 -0.49 -2.85
N LEU A 85 -4.49 -1.51 -2.90
CA LEU A 85 -5.03 -2.04 -4.16
C LEU A 85 -5.97 -1.04 -4.85
N LEU A 86 -6.87 -0.40 -4.09
CA LEU A 86 -7.75 0.65 -4.59
C LEU A 86 -6.93 1.82 -5.15
N TYR A 87 -5.83 2.17 -4.49
CA TYR A 87 -4.95 3.24 -4.93
C TYR A 87 -4.34 2.96 -6.30
N LEU A 88 -3.86 1.74 -6.54
CA LEU A 88 -3.33 1.34 -7.85
C LEU A 88 -4.40 1.42 -8.95
N ILE A 89 -5.64 1.05 -8.64
CA ILE A 89 -6.76 1.18 -9.58
C ILE A 89 -7.02 2.66 -9.90
N LEU A 90 -7.03 3.54 -8.89
CA LEU A 90 -7.24 4.97 -9.07
C LEU A 90 -6.12 5.60 -9.92
N VAL A 91 -4.87 5.24 -9.67
CA VAL A 91 -3.72 5.70 -10.47
C VAL A 91 -3.84 5.25 -11.93
N ALA A 92 -4.24 4.00 -12.17
CA ALA A 92 -4.47 3.50 -13.53
C ALA A 92 -5.61 4.24 -14.23
N ILE A 93 -6.69 4.57 -13.52
CA ILE A 93 -7.79 5.38 -14.03
C ILE A 93 -7.30 6.79 -14.39
N VAL A 94 -6.58 7.46 -13.49
CA VAL A 94 -6.01 8.81 -13.74
C VAL A 94 -5.08 8.77 -14.95
N PHE A 95 -4.22 7.76 -15.05
CA PHE A 95 -3.36 7.58 -16.21
C PHE A 95 -4.15 7.44 -17.51
N ALA A 96 -5.17 6.57 -17.53
CA ALA A 96 -6.04 6.39 -18.70
C ALA A 96 -6.81 7.66 -19.08
N PHE A 97 -7.22 8.46 -18.09
CA PHE A 97 -7.88 9.76 -18.33
C PHE A 97 -6.92 10.80 -18.91
N VAL A 98 -5.67 10.87 -18.44
CA VAL A 98 -4.66 11.83 -18.92
C VAL A 98 -4.16 11.45 -20.31
N GLU A 99 -3.91 10.16 -20.57
CA GLU A 99 -3.37 9.63 -21.83
C GLU A 99 -4.44 9.24 -22.86
N PHE A 100 -5.70 9.66 -22.67
CA PHE A 100 -6.78 9.26 -23.56
C PHE A 100 -6.44 9.57 -25.04
N ASP A 101 -6.50 8.54 -25.89
CA ASP A 101 -6.23 8.70 -27.31
C ASP A 101 -7.48 9.18 -28.05
N VAL A 102 -7.40 10.40 -28.58
CA VAL A 102 -8.47 11.04 -29.35
C VAL A 102 -8.82 10.24 -30.60
N HIS A 103 -7.89 9.45 -31.15
CA HIS A 103 -8.12 8.62 -32.33
C HIS A 103 -9.13 7.48 -32.11
N VAL A 104 -9.44 7.15 -30.85
CA VAL A 104 -10.49 6.17 -30.50
C VAL A 104 -11.88 6.81 -30.54
N CYS A 105 -11.99 8.14 -30.56
CA CYS A 105 -13.25 8.87 -30.70
C CYS A 105 -13.57 9.17 -32.17
N PRO A 106 -14.66 8.63 -32.74
CA PRO A 106 -15.02 8.84 -34.15
C PRO A 106 -15.57 10.25 -34.47
N HIS A 107 -15.61 11.18 -33.51
CA HIS A 107 -16.07 12.55 -33.72
C HIS A 107 -15.14 13.57 -33.07
N ASN A 108 -14.88 14.67 -33.79
CA ASN A 108 -14.08 15.86 -33.43
C ASN A 108 -14.52 16.60 -32.13
N ARG A 109 -15.22 15.93 -31.20
CA ARG A 109 -15.66 16.48 -29.91
C ARG A 109 -14.83 15.97 -28.72
N CYS A 110 -14.00 14.95 -28.91
CA CYS A 110 -13.13 14.46 -27.85
C CYS A 110 -11.81 15.24 -27.92
N GLN A 111 -11.54 16.07 -26.92
CA GLN A 111 -10.23 16.68 -26.70
C GLN A 111 -9.51 15.88 -25.62
N ARG A 112 -8.19 15.78 -25.70
CA ARG A 112 -7.41 15.25 -24.56
C ARG A 112 -7.66 16.15 -23.36
N ILE A 113 -7.75 15.58 -22.16
CA ILE A 113 -7.81 16.38 -20.93
C ILE A 113 -6.57 17.28 -20.84
N SER A 114 -5.42 16.84 -21.34
CA SER A 114 -4.24 17.71 -21.43
C SER A 114 -4.41 18.91 -22.35
N GLU A 115 -5.05 18.76 -23.52
CA GLU A 115 -5.42 19.88 -24.39
C GLU A 115 -6.47 20.79 -23.72
N MET A 116 -7.41 20.19 -22.99
CA MET A 116 -8.43 20.92 -22.23
C MET A 116 -7.82 21.73 -21.08
N LEU A 117 -6.77 21.22 -20.44
CA LEU A 117 -6.03 21.88 -19.35
C LEU A 117 -5.07 22.95 -19.88
N GLU A 118 -4.50 22.75 -21.07
CA GLU A 118 -3.70 23.78 -21.75
C GLU A 118 -4.53 25.02 -22.08
N ILE A 119 -5.85 24.88 -22.33
CA ILE A 119 -6.77 26.02 -22.51
C ILE A 119 -6.85 26.89 -21.24
N TYR A 120 -6.67 26.31 -20.06
CA TYR A 120 -6.62 27.05 -18.78
C TYR A 120 -5.22 27.60 -18.45
N GLY A 121 -4.26 27.52 -19.37
CA GLY A 121 -2.90 28.04 -19.21
C GLY A 121 -1.98 27.14 -18.38
N GLU A 122 -2.40 25.91 -18.08
CA GLU A 122 -1.63 24.97 -17.27
C GLU A 122 -1.03 23.88 -18.15
N LYS A 123 0.28 23.98 -18.40
CA LYS A 123 1.01 22.91 -19.09
C LYS A 123 1.32 21.78 -18.11
N ILE A 124 0.86 20.59 -18.45
CA ILE A 124 1.24 19.37 -17.74
C ILE A 124 2.71 19.07 -18.01
N ASN A 125 3.52 18.96 -16.96
CA ASN A 125 4.85 18.39 -17.06
C ASN A 125 4.73 16.85 -17.09
N TYR A 126 4.64 16.29 -18.30
CA TYR A 126 4.50 14.84 -18.49
C TYR A 126 5.64 14.03 -17.85
N GLY A 127 6.88 14.53 -17.88
CA GLY A 127 8.00 13.87 -17.20
C GLY A 127 7.77 13.74 -15.70
N TRP A 128 7.21 14.79 -15.07
CA TRP A 128 6.86 14.78 -13.66
C TRP A 128 5.68 13.85 -13.36
N PHE A 129 4.65 13.86 -14.21
CA PHE A 129 3.49 12.98 -14.10
C PHE A 129 3.87 11.49 -14.21
N TYR A 130 4.70 11.11 -15.18
CA TYR A 130 5.15 9.72 -15.32
C TYR A 130 6.04 9.29 -14.16
N THR A 131 6.93 10.17 -13.68
CA THR A 131 7.78 9.88 -12.53
C THR A 131 6.94 9.62 -11.29
N PHE A 132 5.91 10.43 -11.06
CA PHE A 132 4.93 10.21 -10.00
C PHE A 132 4.23 8.84 -10.15
N CYS A 133 3.67 8.54 -11.32
CA CYS A 133 2.95 7.29 -11.54
C CYS A 133 3.85 6.06 -11.31
N ILE A 134 5.08 6.07 -11.83
CA ILE A 134 6.05 4.98 -11.65
C ILE A 134 6.42 4.83 -10.18
N PHE A 135 6.73 5.95 -9.51
CA PHE A 135 7.05 5.96 -8.08
C PHE A 135 5.92 5.33 -7.27
N THR A 136 4.69 5.79 -7.47
CA THR A 136 3.49 5.28 -6.80
C THR A 136 3.25 3.80 -7.06
N VAL A 137 3.37 3.35 -8.31
CA VAL A 137 3.19 1.93 -8.65
C VAL A 137 4.23 1.06 -7.94
N ILE A 138 5.50 1.48 -7.92
CA ILE A 138 6.58 0.74 -7.25
C ILE A 138 6.35 0.67 -5.74
N THR A 139 6.07 1.80 -5.09
CA THR A 139 5.86 1.85 -3.64
C THR A 139 4.65 1.02 -3.23
N HIS A 140 3.52 1.16 -3.92
CA HIS A 140 2.29 0.47 -3.59
C HIS A 140 2.35 -1.04 -3.88
N CYS A 141 2.96 -1.46 -4.99
CA CYS A 141 3.21 -2.89 -5.24
C CYS A 141 4.12 -3.50 -4.15
N SER A 142 5.14 -2.76 -3.72
CA SER A 142 6.03 -3.20 -2.64
C SER A 142 5.29 -3.28 -1.30
N MET A 143 4.40 -2.34 -1.01
CA MET A 143 3.54 -2.34 0.17
C MET A 143 2.52 -3.49 0.17
N LEU A 144 1.95 -3.84 -0.98
CA LEU A 144 1.08 -5.03 -1.13
C LEU A 144 1.84 -6.31 -0.78
N LEU A 145 3.07 -6.46 -1.29
CA LEU A 145 3.92 -7.61 -0.97
C LEU A 145 4.21 -7.69 0.55
N CYS A 146 4.52 -6.55 1.18
CA CYS A 146 4.75 -6.47 2.61
C CYS A 146 3.52 -6.84 3.43
N SER A 147 2.38 -6.24 3.08
CA SER A 147 1.08 -6.47 3.70
C SER A 147 0.71 -7.96 3.62
N TRP A 148 0.87 -8.58 2.45
CA TRP A 148 0.60 -10.00 2.24
C TRP A 148 1.46 -10.91 3.12
N LYS A 149 2.78 -10.66 3.18
CA LYS A 149 3.69 -11.41 4.06
C LYS A 149 3.32 -11.26 5.54
N LEU A 150 2.98 -10.05 5.96
CA LEU A 150 2.59 -9.77 7.35
C LEU A 150 1.22 -10.32 7.70
N MET A 151 0.27 -10.35 6.77
CA MET A 151 -1.01 -11.03 6.95
C MET A 151 -0.83 -12.52 7.19
N LYS A 152 -0.01 -13.19 6.37
CA LYS A 152 0.34 -14.62 6.58
C LYS A 152 0.98 -14.85 7.94
N PHE A 153 1.90 -13.97 8.34
CA PHE A 153 2.54 -14.03 9.64
C PHE A 153 1.55 -13.84 10.80
N ALA A 154 0.66 -12.83 10.71
CA ALA A 154 -0.34 -12.54 11.73
C ALA A 154 -1.38 -13.66 11.86
N ALA A 155 -1.79 -14.27 10.75
CA ALA A 155 -2.67 -15.44 10.72
C ALA A 155 -2.01 -16.64 11.40
N ALA A 156 -0.76 -16.97 11.02
CA ALA A 156 -0.01 -18.07 11.64
C ALA A 156 0.18 -17.87 13.15
N LYS A 157 0.50 -16.64 13.59
CA LYS A 157 0.63 -16.30 15.02
C LYS A 157 -0.69 -16.45 15.77
N THR A 158 -1.81 -16.15 15.13
CA THR A 158 -3.15 -16.28 15.72
C THR A 158 -3.54 -17.74 15.88
N GLU A 159 -3.35 -18.56 14.85
CA GLU A 159 -3.61 -20.00 14.90
C GLU A 159 -2.72 -20.71 15.92
N LEU A 160 -1.43 -20.36 15.97
CA LEU A 160 -0.51 -20.91 16.98
C LEU A 160 -0.98 -20.63 18.41
N ARG A 161 -1.47 -19.41 18.66
CA ARG A 161 -2.03 -19.02 19.96
C ARG A 161 -3.34 -19.73 20.29
N LYS A 162 -4.11 -20.18 19.31
CA LYS A 162 -5.32 -20.99 19.55
C LYS A 162 -4.92 -22.41 19.94
N ILE A 163 -4.04 -23.05 19.15
CA ILE A 163 -3.55 -24.40 19.40
C ILE A 163 -2.90 -24.49 20.79
N SER A 164 -2.05 -23.54 21.16
CA SER A 164 -1.43 -23.51 22.50
C SER A 164 -2.46 -23.47 23.62
N ARG A 165 -3.51 -22.67 23.48
CA ARG A 165 -4.59 -22.55 24.48
C ARG A 165 -5.47 -23.79 24.54
N ASP A 166 -5.73 -24.43 23.40
CA ASP A 166 -6.50 -25.67 23.34
C ASP A 166 -5.73 -26.84 23.97
N MET A 167 -4.41 -26.92 23.74
CA MET A 167 -3.55 -27.92 24.39
C MET A 167 -3.49 -27.71 25.91
N GLU A 168 -3.37 -26.47 26.37
CA GLU A 168 -3.37 -26.13 27.78
C GLU A 168 -4.71 -26.49 28.43
N ARG A 169 -5.83 -26.16 27.78
CA ARG A 169 -7.17 -26.54 28.25
C ARG A 169 -7.37 -28.05 28.34
N ARG A 170 -6.89 -28.82 27.35
CA ARG A 170 -6.95 -30.29 27.39
C ARG A 170 -6.14 -30.87 28.56
N ARG A 171 -4.91 -30.41 28.75
CA ARG A 171 -4.08 -30.85 29.88
C ARG A 171 -4.73 -30.56 31.23
N LEU A 172 -5.37 -29.41 31.39
CA LEU A 172 -6.11 -29.10 32.63
C LEU A 172 -7.30 -30.06 32.86
N ASN A 173 -8.02 -30.42 31.81
CA ASN A 173 -9.14 -31.37 31.91
C ASN A 173 -8.69 -32.82 32.16
N ASP A 174 -7.48 -33.20 31.73
CA ASP A 174 -6.93 -34.53 32.00
C ASP A 174 -6.42 -34.68 33.45
N ILE A 175 -6.25 -33.57 34.18
CA ILE A 175 -5.77 -33.53 35.58
C ILE A 175 -6.94 -33.48 36.59
N LEU A 176 -8.13 -33.02 36.17
CA LEU A 176 -9.34 -32.89 36.99
C LEU A 176 -10.23 -34.14 36.89
#